data_AF-A0A354FNS2-F1
#
_entry.id   AF-A0A354FNS2-F1
#
_cell.length_a   1.000
_cell.length_b   1.000
_cell.length_c   1.000
_cell.angle_alpha   90.00
_cell.angle_beta   90.00
_cell.angle_gamma   90.00
#
_symmetry.space_group_name_H-M   'P 1'
#
loop_
_entity.id
_entity.type
_entity.pdbx_description
1 polymer ?
#
loop_
_entity_poly.entity_id
_entity_poly.type
_entity_poly.pdbx_seq_one_letter_code
_entity_poly.pdbx_strand_id
1 'polypeptide(L)'
;MKLLLFLCIILASCRETQESPNPPLQDQTGASPDEIATRLVQTEEMVLKLTPHLKNLAQDLRSKNVPAERIPPAWRPYLSSNYTWLNASFGILSGSYEEKNFITKTKFEGLLKNEDGSLIGIQAKQNLTWFSPKESPSLIKWSQLDFQSLASEQALFQDVTKQAIPSSYSRDEAQRSKHYEITEQALAEKKLILPKREYAGIPDMESALQYPSVSVVDYDSDGHDDLLITARYLEPQLFRNLGNGTFRDTTLESGLTPGYCVNFILFADFDNDGDPDALVCRSLEPTLYYQNSGGRFENVTSRLSDLGKQFFVVSACATDVNRDGLLDVYLSTYTPGTDVNPSWMDYYLPPADKAHLNKLSQSSHPYFDDRGAANILLMNRGNGRLERAGGNVIKLWRKSYQPTWADFDNDGDDDLYVCNDFSPDSYLRNDTPKGSPNPIFTEAFKETFPDGKMAFGMGTSLGDYDHDGDLDLFVSNMYSKAGNRIIKLVGEVDPRIKVSARGNFLYKNDNGIFRQVAAPNADETRTGWSFGGQFADFNNDSHLDLYVPCGYYSAPKTVATNLDL
;
A
#
# COMPACT_ATOMS: atom_id res chain seq x y z
N MET A 1 10.82 2.20 14.21
CA MET A 1 9.59 1.41 14.02
C MET A 1 9.82 0.11 13.23
N LYS A 2 10.26 0.15 11.96
CA LYS A 2 10.57 -1.08 11.15
C LYS A 2 11.45 -2.10 11.87
N LEU A 3 12.52 -1.63 12.52
CA LEU A 3 13.44 -2.47 13.30
C LEU A 3 12.75 -3.11 14.51
N LEU A 4 11.95 -2.33 15.25
CA LEU A 4 11.25 -2.78 16.46
C LEU A 4 10.16 -3.82 16.14
N LEU A 5 9.35 -3.56 15.11
CA LEU A 5 8.30 -4.50 14.68
C LEU A 5 8.92 -5.83 14.23
N PHE A 6 9.98 -5.78 13.41
CA PHE A 6 10.71 -6.99 13.02
C PHE A 6 11.38 -7.69 14.21
N LEU A 7 11.95 -6.94 15.16
CA LEU A 7 12.49 -7.53 16.39
C LEU A 7 11.39 -8.25 17.18
N CYS A 8 10.20 -7.65 17.32
CA CYS A 8 9.07 -8.25 18.00
C CYS A 8 8.59 -9.54 17.30
N ILE A 9 8.50 -9.54 15.97
CA ILE A 9 8.12 -10.73 15.18
C ILE A 9 9.17 -11.84 15.33
N ILE A 10 10.45 -11.51 15.25
CA ILE A 10 11.55 -12.46 15.43
C ILE A 10 11.58 -13.01 16.85
N LEU A 11 11.44 -12.15 17.87
CA LEU A 11 11.42 -12.55 19.28
C LEU A 11 10.19 -13.41 19.62
N ALA A 12 9.05 -13.16 19.00
CA ALA A 12 7.86 -14.01 19.13
C ALA A 12 8.11 -15.41 18.53
N SER A 13 8.71 -15.48 17.33
CA SER A 13 9.06 -16.75 16.68
C SER A 13 10.13 -17.55 17.43
N CYS A 14 11.16 -16.91 18.00
CA CYS A 14 12.20 -17.59 18.77
C CYS A 14 11.68 -18.19 20.09
N ARG A 15 10.62 -17.61 20.68
CA ARG A 15 9.98 -18.16 21.89
C ARG A 15 9.25 -19.47 21.61
N GLU A 16 8.74 -19.66 20.41
CA GLU A 16 8.01 -20.88 20.01
C GLU A 16 8.94 -22.03 19.59
N THR A 17 10.17 -21.73 19.16
CA THR A 17 11.18 -22.76 18.86
C THR A 17 11.80 -23.42 20.11
N GLN A 18 11.32 -23.12 21.32
CA GLN A 18 11.84 -23.67 22.59
C GLN A 18 11.62 -25.18 22.80
N GLU A 19 10.99 -25.90 21.86
CA GLU A 19 10.98 -27.38 21.87
C GLU A 19 12.16 -28.03 21.12
N SER A 20 13.10 -27.26 20.54
CA SER A 20 14.33 -27.80 19.95
C SER A 20 15.57 -27.41 20.76
N PRO A 21 16.47 -28.36 21.12
CA PRO A 21 17.71 -28.07 21.83
C PRO A 21 18.75 -27.53 20.84
N ASN A 22 18.55 -26.32 20.32
CA ASN A 22 19.56 -25.66 19.50
C ASN A 22 20.40 -24.68 20.34
N PRO A 23 21.72 -24.59 20.06
CA PRO A 23 22.65 -23.77 20.82
C PRO A 23 22.29 -22.27 20.71
N PRO A 24 22.81 -21.42 21.61
CA PRO A 24 22.57 -19.99 21.56
C PRO A 24 22.96 -19.42 20.19
N LEU A 25 22.14 -18.48 19.73
CA LEU A 25 22.33 -17.66 18.53
C LEU A 25 23.80 -17.22 18.39
N GLN A 26 24.52 -17.80 17.43
CA GLN A 26 25.87 -17.39 17.03
C GLN A 26 25.85 -17.12 15.53
N ASP A 27 26.42 -15.99 15.11
CA ASP A 27 26.65 -15.77 13.69
C ASP A 27 27.80 -16.65 13.18
N GLN A 28 28.06 -16.63 11.87
CA GLN A 28 29.17 -17.36 11.25
C GLN A 28 30.57 -16.92 11.76
N THR A 29 30.64 -15.87 12.59
CA THR A 29 31.87 -15.33 13.20
C THR A 29 32.02 -15.68 14.68
N GLY A 30 31.03 -16.35 15.29
CA GLY A 30 31.03 -16.75 16.70
C GLY A 30 30.67 -15.63 17.68
N ALA A 31 30.14 -14.50 17.21
CA ALA A 31 29.75 -13.38 18.07
C ALA A 31 28.44 -13.66 18.82
N SER A 32 28.33 -13.17 20.05
CA SER A 32 27.11 -13.27 20.85
C SER A 32 26.01 -12.33 20.33
N PRO A 33 24.71 -12.62 20.61
CA PRO A 33 23.60 -11.76 20.17
C PRO A 33 23.71 -10.31 20.66
N ASP A 34 24.24 -10.09 21.87
CA ASP A 34 24.40 -8.76 22.45
C ASP A 34 25.50 -7.96 21.75
N GLU A 35 26.59 -8.61 21.32
CA GLU A 35 27.65 -7.97 20.53
C GLU A 35 27.15 -7.58 19.13
N ILE A 36 26.35 -8.44 18.51
CA ILE A 36 25.70 -8.17 17.23
C ILE A 36 24.73 -6.99 17.36
N ALA A 37 23.87 -7.00 18.38
CA ALA A 37 22.93 -5.92 18.65
C ALA A 37 23.65 -4.59 18.87
N THR A 38 24.75 -4.60 19.64
CA THR A 38 25.56 -3.40 19.91
C THR A 38 26.17 -2.82 18.63
N ARG A 39 26.74 -3.66 17.76
CA ARG A 39 27.30 -3.22 16.47
C ARG A 39 26.23 -2.65 15.54
N LEU A 40 25.03 -3.25 15.52
CA LEU A 40 23.90 -2.74 14.75
C LEU A 40 23.46 -1.36 15.23
N VAL A 41 23.30 -1.18 16.54
CA VAL A 41 22.94 0.11 17.14
C VAL A 41 23.98 1.17 16.79
N GLN A 42 25.27 0.87 16.95
CA GLN A 42 26.36 1.80 16.61
C GLN A 42 26.37 2.19 15.12
N THR A 43 26.04 1.25 14.23
CA THR A 43 25.95 1.51 12.79
C THR A 43 24.75 2.39 12.47
N GLU A 44 23.58 2.12 13.05
CA GLU A 44 22.36 2.93 12.86
C GLU A 44 22.51 4.33 13.44
N GLU A 45 23.10 4.48 14.63
CA GLU A 45 23.41 5.78 15.21
C GLU A 45 24.32 6.60 14.30
N MET A 46 25.33 5.98 13.68
CA MET A 46 26.20 6.66 12.74
C MET A 46 25.46 7.05 11.45
N VAL A 47 24.60 6.17 10.92
CA VAL A 47 23.74 6.49 9.76
C VAL A 47 22.87 7.71 10.05
N LEU A 48 22.21 7.76 11.22
CA LEU A 48 21.42 8.91 11.65
C LEU A 48 22.25 10.18 11.79
N LYS A 49 23.48 10.08 12.32
CA LYS A 49 24.42 11.21 12.42
C LYS A 49 24.87 11.74 11.06
N LEU A 50 24.95 10.88 10.05
CA LEU A 50 25.38 11.26 8.69
C LEU A 50 24.27 11.86 7.83
N THR A 51 23.00 11.62 8.16
CA THR A 51 21.84 12.15 7.43
C THR A 51 21.91 13.67 7.20
N PRO A 52 22.19 14.53 8.20
CA PRO A 52 22.33 15.97 7.98
C PRO A 52 23.50 16.34 7.05
N HIS A 53 24.61 15.60 7.11
CA HIS A 53 25.77 15.84 6.24
C HIS A 53 25.45 15.53 4.77
N LEU A 54 24.66 14.49 4.52
CA LEU A 54 24.18 14.16 3.17
C LEU A 54 23.20 15.20 2.63
N LYS A 55 22.31 15.74 3.47
CA LYS A 55 21.45 16.87 3.10
C LYS A 55 22.25 18.11 2.72
N ASN A 56 23.28 18.43 3.50
CA ASN A 56 24.19 19.53 3.18
C ASN A 56 24.93 19.27 1.86
N LEU A 57 25.43 18.04 1.63
CA LEU A 57 26.07 17.68 0.37
C LEU A 57 25.12 17.83 -0.83
N ALA A 58 23.86 17.43 -0.70
CA ALA A 58 22.84 17.66 -1.72
C ALA A 58 22.56 19.17 -1.93
N GLN A 59 22.54 19.97 -0.88
CA GLN A 59 22.43 21.42 -0.98
C GLN A 59 23.65 22.05 -1.65
N ASP A 60 24.86 21.56 -1.37
CA ASP A 60 26.09 22.01 -2.01
C ASP A 60 26.08 21.70 -3.51
N LEU A 61 25.57 20.54 -3.91
CA LEU A 61 25.35 20.22 -5.33
C LEU A 61 24.37 21.20 -5.99
N ARG A 62 23.22 21.45 -5.34
CA ARG A 62 22.20 22.38 -5.85
C ARG A 62 22.73 23.81 -5.98
N SER A 63 23.52 24.24 -5.00
CA SER A 63 24.14 25.56 -4.95
C SER A 63 25.46 25.64 -5.73
N LYS A 64 25.92 24.53 -6.32
CA LYS A 64 27.17 24.42 -7.09
C LYS A 64 28.41 24.79 -6.26
N ASN A 65 28.34 24.62 -4.94
CA ASN A 65 29.40 24.95 -3.97
C ASN A 65 30.33 23.77 -3.65
N VAL A 66 30.28 22.69 -4.43
CA VAL A 66 31.19 21.54 -4.24
C VAL A 66 32.49 21.78 -5.02
N PRO A 67 33.68 21.76 -4.37
CA PRO A 67 34.95 21.87 -5.09
C PRO A 67 35.13 20.74 -6.11
N ALA A 68 35.46 21.08 -7.36
CA ALA A 68 35.60 20.11 -8.46
C ALA A 68 36.63 18.99 -8.20
N GLU A 69 37.59 19.24 -7.31
CA GLU A 69 38.62 18.29 -6.87
C GLU A 69 38.10 17.25 -5.87
N ARG A 70 36.98 17.53 -5.18
CA ARG A 70 36.37 16.66 -4.17
C ARG A 70 35.20 15.82 -4.68
N ILE A 71 34.79 16.03 -5.93
CA ILE A 71 33.68 15.32 -6.57
C ILE A 71 34.18 14.45 -7.73
N PRO A 72 33.61 13.24 -7.95
CA PRO A 72 34.02 12.41 -9.06
C PRO A 72 33.80 13.09 -10.42
N PRO A 73 34.62 12.79 -11.44
CA PRO A 73 34.55 13.44 -12.76
C PRO A 73 33.17 13.41 -13.41
N ALA A 74 32.41 12.32 -13.22
CA ALA A 74 31.06 12.14 -13.78
C ALA A 74 30.07 13.25 -13.39
N TRP A 75 30.27 13.92 -12.25
CA TRP A 75 29.36 14.98 -11.77
C TRP A 75 29.67 16.35 -12.32
N ARG A 76 30.93 16.59 -12.71
CA ARG A 76 31.44 17.93 -13.06
C ARG A 76 30.64 18.63 -14.16
N PRO A 77 30.16 17.95 -15.23
CA PRO A 77 29.33 18.60 -16.25
C PRO A 77 28.06 19.25 -15.68
N TYR A 78 27.46 18.63 -14.66
CA TYR A 78 26.19 19.05 -14.05
C TYR A 78 26.34 20.15 -12.98
N LEU A 79 27.58 20.60 -12.74
CA LEU A 79 27.89 21.78 -11.91
C LEU A 79 28.04 23.05 -12.76
N SER A 80 27.92 22.97 -14.08
CA SER A 80 27.97 24.12 -14.98
C SER A 80 26.79 25.08 -14.77
N SER A 81 26.92 26.33 -15.24
CA SER A 81 25.84 27.32 -15.21
C SER A 81 24.60 26.90 -15.98
N ASN A 82 24.78 26.06 -17.02
CA ASN A 82 23.74 25.66 -17.98
C ASN A 82 22.63 24.79 -17.35
N TYR A 83 22.87 24.23 -16.17
CA TYR A 83 21.88 23.40 -15.48
C TYR A 83 21.35 24.07 -14.22
N THR A 84 20.04 24.02 -14.04
CA THR A 84 19.37 24.41 -12.80
C THR A 84 18.93 23.16 -12.06
N TRP A 85 19.42 22.95 -10.84
CA TRP A 85 18.99 21.83 -10.02
C TRP A 85 17.58 22.09 -9.47
N LEU A 86 16.64 21.20 -9.80
CA LEU A 86 15.29 21.20 -9.26
C LEU A 86 15.22 20.36 -7.98
N ASN A 87 15.91 19.22 -7.95
CA ASN A 87 15.99 18.33 -6.79
C ASN A 87 17.34 17.60 -6.74
N ALA A 88 17.82 17.29 -5.54
CA ALA A 88 18.98 16.45 -5.28
C ALA A 88 18.81 15.77 -3.93
N SER A 89 18.94 14.44 -3.88
CA SER A 89 18.80 13.67 -2.64
C SER A 89 19.76 12.49 -2.60
N PHE A 90 20.33 12.25 -1.41
CA PHE A 90 21.13 11.06 -1.11
C PHE A 90 20.36 10.14 -0.17
N GLY A 91 20.43 8.83 -0.44
CA GLY A 91 19.96 7.78 0.47
C GLY A 91 21.10 6.84 0.85
N ILE A 92 21.13 6.36 2.09
CA ILE A 92 22.13 5.38 2.55
C ILE A 92 21.65 3.96 2.25
N LEU A 93 22.42 3.23 1.44
CA LEU A 93 22.19 1.81 1.12
C LEU A 93 22.78 0.91 2.20
N SER A 94 23.99 1.18 2.68
CA SER A 94 24.63 0.45 3.78
C SER A 94 25.74 1.29 4.41
N GLY A 95 26.14 0.95 5.63
CA GLY A 95 27.25 1.57 6.33
C GLY A 95 28.09 0.53 7.07
N SER A 96 29.40 0.71 7.10
CA SER A 96 30.33 -0.16 7.84
C SER A 96 31.55 0.62 8.32
N TYR A 97 32.09 0.21 9.47
CA TYR A 97 33.38 0.71 9.95
C TYR A 97 34.53 -0.01 9.24
N GLU A 98 35.49 0.75 8.73
CA GLU A 98 36.78 0.28 8.27
C GLU A 98 37.86 1.05 9.03
N GLU A 99 38.49 0.38 9.99
CA GLU A 99 39.43 0.97 10.94
C GLU A 99 38.86 2.19 11.69
N LYS A 100 39.33 3.41 11.37
CA LYS A 100 38.89 4.68 11.95
C LYS A 100 37.85 5.42 11.10
N ASN A 101 37.52 4.87 9.94
CA ASN A 101 36.61 5.48 8.99
C ASN A 101 35.27 4.74 8.99
N PHE A 102 34.23 5.46 8.62
CA PHE A 102 32.93 4.88 8.33
C PHE A 102 32.66 5.02 6.84
N ILE A 103 32.38 3.93 6.15
CA ILE A 103 32.06 3.94 4.72
C ILE A 103 30.57 3.76 4.57
N THR A 104 29.92 4.71 3.89
CA THR A 104 28.52 4.59 3.47
C THR A 104 28.45 4.32 1.98
N LYS A 105 27.81 3.22 1.61
CA LYS A 105 27.31 3.05 0.24
C LYS A 105 26.03 3.85 0.11
N THR A 106 26.00 4.82 -0.79
CA THR A 106 24.86 5.71 -1.02
C THR A 106 24.23 5.48 -2.38
N LYS A 107 22.95 5.81 -2.49
CA LYS A 107 22.26 6.11 -3.75
C LYS A 107 22.01 7.62 -3.82
N PHE A 108 21.88 8.13 -5.02
CA PHE A 108 21.54 9.50 -5.33
C PHE A 108 20.49 9.55 -6.42
N GLU A 109 19.53 10.45 -6.25
CA GLU A 109 18.52 10.81 -7.23
C GLU A 109 18.50 12.34 -7.36
N GLY A 110 18.55 12.83 -8.59
CA GLY A 110 18.58 14.25 -8.89
C GLY A 110 17.78 14.58 -10.14
N LEU A 111 17.23 15.79 -10.17
CA LEU A 111 16.53 16.33 -11.32
C LEU A 111 17.07 17.73 -11.62
N LEU A 112 17.48 17.94 -12.86
CA LEU A 112 17.98 19.20 -13.36
C LEU A 112 17.12 19.67 -14.53
N LYS A 113 17.13 20.97 -14.77
CA LYS A 113 16.55 21.63 -15.93
C LYS A 113 17.67 22.31 -16.72
N ASN A 114 17.70 22.06 -18.02
CA ASN A 114 18.62 22.69 -18.98
C ASN A 114 18.09 24.07 -19.39
N GLU A 115 18.90 24.88 -20.07
CA GLU A 115 18.54 26.23 -20.53
C GLU A 115 17.37 26.23 -21.53
N ASP A 116 17.29 25.22 -22.38
CA ASP A 116 16.18 25.02 -23.32
C ASP A 116 14.88 24.51 -22.66
N GLY A 117 14.93 24.23 -21.35
CA GLY A 117 13.82 23.75 -20.56
C GLY A 117 13.71 22.23 -20.44
N SER A 118 14.51 21.46 -21.20
CA SER A 118 14.57 20.00 -21.07
C SER A 118 15.04 19.58 -19.67
N LEU A 119 14.65 18.38 -19.26
CA LEU A 119 14.95 17.81 -17.96
C LEU A 119 16.07 16.78 -18.06
N ILE A 120 16.90 16.72 -17.02
CA ILE A 120 17.91 15.68 -16.85
C ILE A 120 17.72 15.02 -15.49
N GLY A 121 17.34 13.75 -15.50
CA GLY A 121 17.37 12.89 -14.33
C GLY A 121 18.77 12.32 -14.12
N ILE A 122 19.25 12.30 -12.88
CA ILE A 122 20.50 11.65 -12.49
C ILE A 122 20.19 10.58 -11.45
N GLN A 123 20.67 9.36 -11.70
CA GLN A 123 20.70 8.29 -10.72
C GLN A 123 22.14 7.82 -10.55
N ALA A 124 22.58 7.67 -9.30
CA ALA A 124 23.97 7.30 -9.05
C ALA A 124 24.15 6.51 -7.76
N LYS A 125 25.16 5.64 -7.70
CA LYS A 125 25.60 4.93 -6.49
C LYS A 125 27.06 5.22 -6.20
N GLN A 126 27.40 5.42 -4.94
CA GLN A 126 28.73 5.86 -4.53
C GLN A 126 29.13 5.24 -3.19
N ASN A 127 30.43 5.19 -2.92
CA ASN A 127 30.96 5.00 -1.58
C ASN A 127 31.48 6.35 -1.08
N LEU A 128 30.92 6.81 0.03
CA LEU A 128 31.38 7.99 0.76
C LEU A 128 32.10 7.52 2.02
N THR A 129 33.37 7.88 2.13
CA THR A 129 34.21 7.57 3.30
C THR A 129 34.23 8.77 4.22
N TRP A 130 33.87 8.54 5.47
CA TRP A 130 33.79 9.53 6.52
C TRP A 130 34.87 9.28 7.55
N PHE A 131 35.66 10.30 7.87
CA PHE A 131 36.55 10.24 9.01
C PHE A 131 35.76 10.47 10.29
N SER A 132 35.95 9.61 11.31
CA SER A 132 35.20 9.68 12.57
C SER A 132 36.12 9.67 13.79
N PRO A 133 36.47 10.82 14.38
CA PRO A 133 37.25 10.83 15.60
C PRO A 133 36.39 10.69 16.89
N LYS A 134 35.07 10.99 16.86
CA LYS A 134 34.00 10.57 17.80
C LYS A 134 32.76 11.48 17.75
N GLU A 135 32.84 12.72 17.24
CA GLU A 135 31.69 13.67 17.29
C GLU A 135 31.41 14.52 16.03
N SER A 136 32.36 14.65 15.09
CA SER A 136 32.17 15.47 13.87
C SER A 136 32.61 14.71 12.62
N PRO A 137 31.71 13.95 11.95
CA PRO A 137 32.07 13.23 10.75
C PRO A 137 32.39 14.21 9.61
N SER A 138 33.45 13.92 8.86
CA SER A 138 33.83 14.69 7.68
C SER A 138 34.04 13.79 6.48
N LEU A 139 33.53 14.20 5.32
CA LEU A 139 33.71 13.47 4.08
C LEU A 139 35.17 13.58 3.64
N ILE A 140 35.87 12.44 3.60
CA ILE A 140 37.28 12.39 3.19
C ILE A 140 37.48 11.76 1.82
N LYS A 141 36.53 10.95 1.33
CA LYS A 141 36.61 10.33 0.01
C LYS A 141 35.23 10.12 -0.59
N TRP A 142 35.11 10.41 -1.88
CA TRP A 142 33.93 10.10 -2.69
C TRP A 142 34.36 9.21 -3.85
N SER A 143 33.95 7.94 -3.82
CA SER A 143 34.24 6.97 -4.88
C SER A 143 32.95 6.65 -5.65
N GLN A 144 32.93 6.92 -6.95
CA GLN A 144 31.77 6.62 -7.79
C GLN A 144 31.69 5.11 -8.07
N LEU A 145 30.51 4.51 -7.93
CA LEU A 145 30.27 3.11 -8.28
C LEU A 145 29.48 2.99 -9.59
N ASP A 146 28.43 3.79 -9.73
CA ASP A 146 27.50 3.75 -10.87
C ASP A 146 26.90 5.13 -11.09
N PHE A 147 26.79 5.61 -12.32
CA PHE A 147 26.27 6.93 -12.63
C PHE A 147 25.52 6.89 -13.96
N GLN A 148 24.24 7.24 -13.92
CA GLN A 148 23.34 7.28 -15.06
C GLN A 148 22.69 8.65 -15.13
N SER A 149 22.56 9.15 -16.35
CA SER A 149 21.79 10.36 -16.64
C SER A 149 20.83 10.10 -17.77
N LEU A 150 19.59 10.56 -17.62
CA LEU A 150 18.54 10.46 -18.62
C LEU A 150 18.05 11.87 -18.95
N ALA A 151 18.09 12.23 -20.23
CA ALA A 151 17.49 13.48 -20.71
C ALA A 151 16.05 13.23 -21.16
N SER A 152 15.18 14.20 -20.93
CA SER A 152 13.79 14.20 -21.40
C SER A 152 13.39 15.61 -21.81
N GLU A 153 12.66 15.76 -22.90
CA GLU A 153 12.17 17.06 -23.35
C GLU A 153 11.13 17.66 -22.37
N GLN A 154 10.42 16.81 -21.65
CA GLN A 154 9.39 17.19 -20.68
C GLN A 154 9.32 16.20 -19.50
N ALA A 155 8.62 16.59 -18.44
CA ALA A 155 8.31 15.65 -17.36
C ALA A 155 7.22 14.67 -17.82
N LEU A 156 7.29 13.40 -17.39
CA LEU A 156 6.17 12.47 -17.57
C LEU A 156 4.93 12.93 -16.79
N PHE A 157 5.15 13.50 -15.60
CA PHE A 157 4.08 14.01 -14.74
C PHE A 157 4.38 15.44 -14.30
N GLN A 158 3.34 16.25 -14.23
CA GLN A 158 3.38 17.60 -13.69
C GLN A 158 2.20 17.83 -12.75
N ASP A 159 2.40 18.62 -11.69
CA ASP A 159 1.31 19.01 -10.80
C ASP A 159 0.45 20.08 -11.49
N VAL A 160 -0.75 19.67 -11.92
CA VAL A 160 -1.75 20.55 -12.53
C VAL A 160 -2.87 20.92 -11.56
N THR A 161 -2.78 20.59 -10.27
CA THR A 161 -3.90 20.66 -9.33
C THR A 161 -4.56 22.04 -9.28
N LYS A 162 -3.76 23.13 -9.35
CA LYS A 162 -4.29 24.50 -9.36
C LYS A 162 -5.05 24.86 -10.65
N GLN A 163 -4.64 24.30 -11.78
CA GLN A 163 -5.29 24.50 -13.08
C GLN A 163 -6.54 23.63 -13.17
N ALA A 164 -6.42 22.37 -12.74
CA ALA A 164 -7.49 21.38 -12.73
C ALA A 164 -8.60 21.74 -11.74
N ILE A 165 -8.29 22.32 -10.57
CA ILE A 165 -9.28 22.76 -9.58
C ILE A 165 -9.12 24.26 -9.33
N PRO A 166 -9.75 25.12 -10.17
CA PRO A 166 -9.61 26.58 -10.06
C PRO A 166 -10.13 27.16 -8.74
N SER A 167 -11.21 26.56 -8.20
CA SER A 167 -11.77 26.91 -6.89
C SER A 167 -10.72 26.69 -5.80
N SER A 168 -10.28 27.77 -5.15
CA SER A 168 -9.32 27.64 -4.05
C SER A 168 -9.91 26.87 -2.88
N TYR A 169 -11.17 27.11 -2.55
CA TYR A 169 -11.86 26.41 -1.47
C TYR A 169 -11.90 24.90 -1.70
N SER A 170 -12.38 24.46 -2.86
CA SER A 170 -12.52 23.02 -3.16
C SER A 170 -11.17 22.32 -3.21
N ARG A 171 -10.15 23.00 -3.75
CA ARG A 171 -8.78 22.48 -3.78
C ARG A 171 -8.17 22.38 -2.38
N ASP A 172 -8.36 23.41 -1.55
CA ASP A 172 -7.80 23.44 -0.21
C ASP A 172 -8.41 22.32 0.66
N GLU A 173 -9.72 22.04 0.51
CA GLU A 173 -10.38 20.90 1.17
C GLU A 173 -9.84 19.55 0.65
N ALA A 174 -9.66 19.38 -0.66
CA ALA A 174 -9.15 18.13 -1.24
C ALA A 174 -7.70 17.83 -0.83
N GLN A 175 -6.91 18.87 -0.56
CA GLN A 175 -5.52 18.74 -0.10
C GLN A 175 -5.39 18.73 1.43
N ARG A 176 -6.51 18.90 2.16
CA ARG A 176 -6.50 19.00 3.61
C ARG A 176 -6.30 17.64 4.27
N SER A 177 -5.23 17.51 5.05
CA SER A 177 -4.99 16.31 5.85
C SER A 177 -5.24 16.59 7.33
N LYS A 178 -6.37 16.09 7.86
CA LYS A 178 -6.66 16.27 9.28
C LYS A 178 -5.65 15.53 10.18
N HIS A 179 -5.12 14.41 9.72
CA HIS A 179 -4.03 13.69 10.37
C HIS A 179 -2.75 14.54 10.47
N TYR A 180 -2.42 15.31 9.43
CA TYR A 180 -1.29 16.25 9.43
C TYR A 180 -1.48 17.33 10.50
N GLU A 181 -2.65 17.98 10.53
CA GLU A 181 -2.99 19.03 11.52
C GLU A 181 -2.89 18.51 12.97
N ILE A 182 -3.47 17.33 13.23
CA ILE A 182 -3.43 16.69 14.56
C ILE A 182 -1.98 16.43 14.96
N THR A 183 -1.14 15.97 14.03
CA THR A 183 0.24 15.65 14.36
C THR A 183 1.07 16.90 14.62
N GLU A 184 0.89 17.97 13.84
CA GLU A 184 1.51 19.27 14.14
C GLU A 184 1.14 19.74 15.55
N GLN A 185 -0.15 19.74 15.87
CA GLN A 185 -0.63 20.15 17.19
C GLN A 185 -0.06 19.27 18.29
N ALA A 186 -0.08 17.95 18.10
CA ALA A 186 0.39 16.99 19.09
C ALA A 186 1.88 17.15 19.40
N LEU A 187 2.69 17.43 18.38
CA LEU A 187 4.12 17.67 18.54
C LEU A 187 4.41 19.03 19.17
N ALA A 188 3.68 20.07 18.78
CA ALA A 188 3.81 21.41 19.35
C ALA A 188 3.43 21.44 20.84
N GLU A 189 2.32 20.79 21.20
CA GLU A 189 1.80 20.77 22.58
C GLU A 189 2.36 19.61 23.42
N LYS A 190 3.12 18.69 22.81
CA LYS A 190 3.55 17.40 23.41
C LYS A 190 2.39 16.59 23.98
N LYS A 191 1.22 16.69 23.35
CA LYS A 191 -0.02 16.07 23.78
C LYS A 191 -0.86 15.70 22.58
N LEU A 192 -1.11 14.41 22.38
CA LEU A 192 -2.00 13.95 21.34
C LEU A 192 -3.46 14.17 21.75
N ILE A 193 -4.17 15.00 20.98
CA ILE A 193 -5.61 15.20 21.12
C ILE A 193 -6.25 14.72 19.82
N LEU A 194 -6.82 13.52 19.86
CA LEU A 194 -7.55 12.98 18.72
C LEU A 194 -8.98 13.54 18.72
N PRO A 195 -9.61 13.71 17.54
CA PRO A 195 -11.02 14.05 17.46
C PRO A 195 -11.81 13.03 18.27
N LYS A 196 -12.54 13.48 19.31
CA LYS A 196 -13.32 12.55 20.13
C LYS A 196 -14.48 11.98 19.31
N ARG A 197 -14.30 10.79 18.75
CA ARG A 197 -15.39 9.91 18.31
C ARG A 197 -15.28 8.62 19.09
N GLU A 198 -16.27 8.35 19.94
CA GLU A 198 -16.31 7.12 20.72
C GLU A 198 -16.85 5.98 19.86
N TYR A 199 -15.96 5.18 19.29
CA TYR A 199 -16.30 4.00 18.50
C TYR A 199 -16.38 2.76 19.38
N ALA A 200 -17.44 2.66 20.19
CA ALA A 200 -17.87 1.48 20.95
C ALA A 200 -16.76 0.53 21.44
N GLY A 201 -15.71 1.05 22.10
CA GLY A 201 -14.64 0.24 22.69
C GLY A 201 -13.48 -0.13 21.77
N ILE A 202 -13.38 0.43 20.56
CA ILE A 202 -12.18 0.37 19.72
C ILE A 202 -11.25 1.52 20.17
N PRO A 203 -10.10 1.22 20.80
CA PRO A 203 -9.11 2.23 21.13
C PRO A 203 -8.52 2.79 19.84
N ASP A 204 -8.42 4.12 19.80
CA ASP A 204 -8.07 4.95 18.66
C ASP A 204 -6.75 4.54 17.98
N MET A 205 -6.88 3.62 17.02
CA MET A 205 -5.92 3.35 15.96
C MET A 205 -6.61 3.56 14.61
N GLU A 206 -7.22 4.73 14.43
CA GLU A 206 -7.94 5.06 13.19
C GLU A 206 -7.08 4.90 11.92
N SER A 207 -5.74 4.93 12.05
CA SER A 207 -4.82 4.62 10.95
C SER A 207 -4.93 3.20 10.39
N ALA A 208 -5.40 2.23 11.18
CA ALA A 208 -5.52 0.82 10.79
C ALA A 208 -6.89 0.49 10.15
N LEU A 209 -7.81 1.45 10.09
CA LEU A 209 -9.18 1.21 9.60
C LEU A 209 -9.67 2.26 8.60
N GLN A 210 -8.90 3.33 8.36
CA GLN A 210 -9.22 4.36 7.37
C GLN A 210 -8.15 4.48 6.29
N TYR A 211 -8.54 4.08 5.08
CA TYR A 211 -7.70 3.99 3.88
C TYR A 211 -8.26 4.94 2.82
N PRO A 212 -7.73 6.17 2.69
CA PRO A 212 -8.13 7.08 1.63
C PRO A 212 -7.91 6.46 0.25
N SER A 213 -8.83 6.75 -0.66
CA SER A 213 -8.86 6.22 -2.02
C SER A 213 -9.34 7.29 -3.00
N VAL A 214 -9.11 7.01 -4.28
CA VAL A 214 -9.62 7.79 -5.40
C VAL A 214 -10.41 6.85 -6.30
N SER A 215 -11.60 7.27 -6.72
CA SER A 215 -12.39 6.59 -7.76
C SER A 215 -12.50 7.48 -8.98
N VAL A 216 -12.48 6.87 -10.16
CA VAL A 216 -12.69 7.52 -11.46
C VAL A 216 -13.97 6.95 -12.05
N VAL A 217 -14.93 7.80 -12.41
CA VAL A 217 -16.26 7.39 -12.88
C VAL A 217 -16.91 8.53 -13.66
N ASP A 218 -17.59 8.25 -14.77
CA ASP A 218 -18.53 9.20 -15.40
C ASP A 218 -19.89 9.05 -14.71
N TYR A 219 -20.12 9.79 -13.62
CA TYR A 219 -21.29 9.55 -12.76
C TYR A 219 -22.57 10.20 -13.30
N ASP A 220 -22.46 11.16 -14.23
CA ASP A 220 -23.62 11.81 -14.84
C ASP A 220 -23.79 11.54 -16.34
N SER A 221 -23.03 10.58 -16.86
CA SER A 221 -23.09 10.08 -18.24
C SER A 221 -22.88 11.17 -19.28
N ASP A 222 -22.01 12.15 -18.98
CA ASP A 222 -21.68 13.24 -19.90
C ASP A 222 -20.51 12.93 -20.84
N GLY A 223 -19.91 11.73 -20.70
CA GLY A 223 -18.78 11.26 -21.49
C GLY A 223 -17.43 11.73 -20.96
N HIS A 224 -17.38 12.27 -19.74
CA HIS A 224 -16.14 12.69 -19.08
C HIS A 224 -15.97 12.00 -17.73
N ASP A 225 -14.80 11.39 -17.53
CA ASP A 225 -14.46 10.79 -16.24
C ASP A 225 -14.34 11.85 -15.15
N ASP A 226 -15.12 11.67 -14.08
CA ASP A 226 -15.12 12.45 -12.85
C ASP A 226 -14.24 11.81 -11.78
N LEU A 227 -13.93 12.56 -10.73
CA LEU A 227 -13.07 12.11 -9.64
C LEU A 227 -13.81 12.13 -8.30
N LEU A 228 -13.80 11.01 -7.58
CA LEU A 228 -14.17 10.99 -6.18
C LEU A 228 -12.93 10.75 -5.32
N ILE A 229 -12.75 11.56 -4.28
CA ILE A 229 -11.63 11.46 -3.34
C ILE A 229 -12.20 11.20 -1.95
N THR A 230 -11.76 10.12 -1.31
CA THR A 230 -12.03 9.88 0.10
C THR A 230 -10.86 10.37 0.96
N ALA A 231 -11.13 10.75 2.21
CA ALA A 231 -10.12 11.30 3.08
C ALA A 231 -10.32 10.84 4.53
N ARG A 232 -9.20 10.68 5.24
CA ARG A 232 -9.23 10.31 6.66
C ARG A 232 -9.84 11.46 7.47
N TYR A 233 -10.88 11.16 8.26
CA TYR A 233 -11.64 12.09 9.11
C TYR A 233 -12.50 13.14 8.40
N LEU A 234 -12.52 13.15 7.08
CA LEU A 234 -13.31 14.09 6.30
C LEU A 234 -14.37 13.33 5.50
N GLU A 235 -15.37 14.06 5.01
CA GLU A 235 -16.31 13.50 4.04
C GLU A 235 -15.63 13.39 2.66
N PRO A 236 -16.07 12.47 1.80
CA PRO A 236 -15.55 12.40 0.44
C PRO A 236 -15.94 13.63 -0.37
N GLN A 237 -15.15 13.92 -1.41
CA GLN A 237 -15.45 14.96 -2.39
C GLN A 237 -15.62 14.35 -3.77
N LEU A 238 -16.70 14.73 -4.46
CA LEU A 238 -16.98 14.39 -5.85
C LEU A 238 -16.71 15.62 -6.73
N PHE A 239 -15.83 15.45 -7.70
CA PHE A 239 -15.37 16.47 -8.64
C PHE A 239 -15.83 16.10 -10.05
N ARG A 240 -16.82 16.84 -10.56
CA ARG A 240 -17.24 16.73 -11.95
C ARG A 240 -16.22 17.33 -12.91
N ASN A 241 -15.85 16.59 -13.95
CA ASN A 241 -15.03 17.02 -15.06
C ASN A 241 -15.85 17.88 -16.04
N LEU A 242 -15.34 19.05 -16.40
CA LEU A 242 -16.03 19.99 -17.28
C LEU A 242 -15.64 19.85 -18.76
N GLY A 243 -14.92 18.78 -19.12
CA GLY A 243 -14.49 18.48 -20.49
C GLY A 243 -13.37 19.37 -21.04
N ASN A 244 -12.87 20.32 -20.24
CA ASN A 244 -11.84 21.29 -20.62
C ASN A 244 -10.57 21.18 -19.75
N GLY A 245 -10.39 20.05 -19.06
CA GLY A 245 -9.29 19.82 -18.12
C GLY A 245 -9.47 20.49 -16.76
N THR A 246 -10.67 21.00 -16.45
CA THR A 246 -11.01 21.55 -15.12
C THR A 246 -12.13 20.76 -14.47
N PHE A 247 -12.14 20.78 -13.14
CA PHE A 247 -13.05 20.05 -12.28
C PHE A 247 -13.80 21.01 -11.35
N ARG A 248 -15.06 20.68 -11.07
CA ARG A 248 -15.92 21.39 -10.13
C ARG A 248 -16.41 20.43 -9.04
N ASP A 249 -16.28 20.84 -7.79
CA ASP A 249 -16.88 20.10 -6.67
C ASP A 249 -18.41 20.10 -6.79
N THR A 250 -18.99 18.91 -6.95
CA THR A 250 -20.44 18.66 -7.07
C THR A 250 -20.97 17.81 -5.92
N THR A 251 -20.18 17.60 -4.85
CA THR A 251 -20.50 16.70 -3.73
C THR A 251 -21.91 16.93 -3.19
N LEU A 252 -22.23 18.17 -2.79
CA LEU A 252 -23.54 18.51 -2.23
C LEU A 252 -24.66 18.44 -3.28
N GLU A 253 -24.37 18.79 -4.53
CA GLU A 253 -25.36 18.77 -5.61
C GLU A 253 -25.75 17.33 -5.94
N SER A 254 -24.78 16.44 -6.04
CA SER A 254 -24.96 15.03 -6.36
C SER A 254 -25.80 14.28 -5.32
N GLY A 255 -25.82 14.73 -4.07
CA GLY A 255 -26.46 14.00 -2.96
C GLY A 255 -25.63 12.86 -2.39
N LEU A 256 -24.42 12.59 -2.93
CA LEU A 256 -23.50 11.57 -2.41
C LEU A 256 -22.74 12.09 -1.18
N THR A 257 -23.47 12.27 -0.08
CA THR A 257 -22.94 12.75 1.22
C THR A 257 -23.06 11.64 2.28
N PRO A 258 -22.21 10.59 2.24
CA PRO A 258 -22.32 9.44 3.13
C PRO A 258 -21.77 9.68 4.54
N GLY A 259 -21.23 10.87 4.82
CA GLY A 259 -20.54 11.19 6.07
C GLY A 259 -19.10 10.63 6.08
N TYR A 260 -18.73 10.00 7.19
CA TYR A 260 -17.33 9.70 7.51
C TYR A 260 -16.99 8.20 7.42
N CYS A 261 -15.72 7.88 7.67
CA CYS A 261 -15.19 6.51 7.71
C CYS A 261 -15.33 5.77 6.37
N VAL A 262 -15.37 6.52 5.27
CA VAL A 262 -15.40 5.98 3.91
C VAL A 262 -13.98 5.58 3.52
N ASN A 263 -13.79 4.28 3.27
CA ASN A 263 -12.54 3.76 2.74
C ASN A 263 -12.54 3.73 1.22
N PHE A 264 -13.67 3.36 0.65
CA PHE A 264 -13.79 3.06 -0.77
C PHE A 264 -15.23 3.25 -1.23
N ILE A 265 -15.41 3.66 -2.48
CA ILE A 265 -16.71 3.68 -3.12
C ILE A 265 -16.58 2.92 -4.44
N LEU A 266 -17.33 1.82 -4.54
CA LEU A 266 -17.47 1.05 -5.77
C LEU A 266 -18.57 1.69 -6.60
N PHE A 267 -18.22 2.12 -7.81
CA PHE A 267 -19.18 2.59 -8.79
C PHE A 267 -19.43 1.51 -9.83
N ALA A 268 -20.70 1.18 -10.05
CA ALA A 268 -21.14 0.23 -11.06
C ALA A 268 -22.64 0.37 -11.29
N ASP A 269 -23.10 0.04 -12.48
CA ASP A 269 -24.53 0.00 -12.81
C ASP A 269 -25.15 -1.29 -12.23
N PHE A 270 -25.67 -1.23 -10.99
CA PHE A 270 -26.20 -2.41 -10.31
C PHE A 270 -27.66 -2.70 -10.68
N ASP A 271 -28.42 -1.72 -11.15
CA ASP A 271 -29.79 -1.93 -11.60
C ASP A 271 -29.94 -2.06 -13.12
N ASN A 272 -28.83 -1.99 -13.85
CA ASN A 272 -28.71 -2.10 -15.30
C ASN A 272 -29.52 -1.01 -16.03
N ASP A 273 -29.58 0.20 -15.48
CA ASP A 273 -30.31 1.33 -16.06
C ASP A 273 -29.45 2.27 -16.93
N GLY A 274 -28.13 2.03 -16.95
CA GLY A 274 -27.15 2.73 -17.76
C GLY A 274 -26.37 3.82 -17.04
N ASP A 275 -26.64 4.10 -15.75
CA ASP A 275 -25.80 4.97 -14.94
C ASP A 275 -25.15 4.22 -13.75
N PRO A 276 -23.94 4.65 -13.31
CA PRO A 276 -23.26 3.94 -12.22
C PRO A 276 -23.82 4.37 -10.86
N ASP A 277 -24.36 3.39 -10.14
CA ASP A 277 -24.68 3.48 -8.72
C ASP A 277 -23.42 3.55 -7.85
N ALA A 278 -23.59 3.79 -6.53
CA ALA A 278 -22.48 3.88 -5.59
C ALA A 278 -22.67 2.98 -4.35
N LEU A 279 -21.76 2.02 -4.16
CA LEU A 279 -21.62 1.26 -2.92
C LEU A 279 -20.51 1.84 -2.04
N VAL A 280 -20.90 2.51 -0.97
CA VAL A 280 -20.01 3.24 -0.06
C VAL A 280 -19.54 2.33 1.08
N CYS A 281 -18.30 1.85 0.96
CA CYS A 281 -17.65 0.96 1.90
C CYS A 281 -17.07 1.73 3.08
N ARG A 282 -17.59 1.44 4.28
CA ARG A 282 -17.22 2.14 5.51
C ARG A 282 -16.66 1.19 6.56
N SER A 283 -15.69 1.71 7.33
CA SER A 283 -15.02 0.92 8.37
C SER A 283 -15.77 0.94 9.70
N LEU A 284 -15.84 2.10 10.35
CA LEU A 284 -16.45 2.23 11.69
C LEU A 284 -17.92 2.66 11.64
N GLU A 285 -18.44 2.87 10.43
CA GLU A 285 -19.83 3.20 10.15
C GLU A 285 -20.44 2.14 9.21
N PRO A 286 -21.77 1.96 9.15
CA PRO A 286 -22.40 0.95 8.30
C PRO A 286 -22.15 1.16 6.80
N THR A 287 -21.82 0.15 6.01
CA THR A 287 -21.74 0.28 4.53
C THR A 287 -23.08 0.70 3.95
N LEU A 288 -23.06 1.58 2.94
CA LEU A 288 -24.27 2.15 2.33
C LEU A 288 -24.32 1.85 0.84
N TYR A 289 -25.53 1.75 0.29
CA TYR A 289 -25.80 1.63 -1.13
C TYR A 289 -26.66 2.82 -1.58
N TYR A 290 -26.17 3.54 -2.59
CA TYR A 290 -26.84 4.66 -3.23
C TYR A 290 -27.18 4.31 -4.67
N GLN A 291 -28.43 4.56 -5.05
CA GLN A 291 -28.88 4.48 -6.43
C GLN A 291 -28.63 5.82 -7.11
N ASN A 292 -28.09 5.82 -8.31
CA ASN A 292 -27.93 7.01 -9.14
C ASN A 292 -29.15 7.19 -10.06
N SER A 293 -29.36 8.42 -10.49
CA SER A 293 -30.47 8.80 -11.38
C SER A 293 -30.08 10.08 -12.10
N GLY A 294 -29.25 9.94 -13.13
CA GLY A 294 -28.74 11.04 -13.94
C GLY A 294 -27.87 12.01 -13.14
N GLY A 295 -26.98 11.48 -12.29
CA GLY A 295 -26.05 12.26 -11.46
C GLY A 295 -26.60 12.72 -10.11
N ARG A 296 -27.67 12.07 -9.63
CA ARG A 296 -28.30 12.32 -8.32
C ARG A 296 -28.42 11.01 -7.56
N PHE A 297 -27.72 10.95 -6.43
CA PHE A 297 -27.64 9.78 -5.58
C PHE A 297 -28.70 9.80 -4.47
N GLU A 298 -29.45 8.70 -4.34
CA GLU A 298 -30.37 8.44 -3.23
C GLU A 298 -29.89 7.24 -2.41
N ASN A 299 -29.89 7.34 -1.08
CA ASN A 299 -29.56 6.19 -0.24
C ASN A 299 -30.69 5.15 -0.25
N VAL A 300 -30.43 4.01 -0.89
CA VAL A 300 -31.38 2.90 -1.06
C VAL A 300 -31.04 1.67 -0.21
N THR A 301 -30.03 1.77 0.66
CA THR A 301 -29.49 0.65 1.47
C THR A 301 -30.58 -0.22 2.10
N SER A 302 -31.55 0.38 2.79
CA SER A 302 -32.60 -0.37 3.49
C SER A 302 -33.68 -0.97 2.58
N ARG A 303 -33.76 -0.51 1.33
CA ARG A 303 -34.76 -0.94 0.34
C ARG A 303 -34.21 -2.03 -0.58
N LEU A 304 -32.95 -1.90 -0.99
CA LEU A 304 -32.35 -2.71 -2.07
C LEU A 304 -31.18 -3.58 -1.62
N SER A 305 -30.81 -3.60 -0.33
CA SER A 305 -29.80 -4.55 0.13
C SER A 305 -30.06 -5.14 1.51
N ASP A 306 -29.42 -6.28 1.77
CA ASP A 306 -29.37 -6.92 3.08
C ASP A 306 -28.07 -6.62 3.86
N LEU A 307 -27.38 -5.54 3.48
CA LEU A 307 -26.19 -5.05 4.18
C LEU A 307 -26.45 -4.84 5.67
N GLY A 308 -27.63 -4.30 6.01
CA GLY A 308 -28.00 -3.98 7.38
C GLY A 308 -26.98 -3.05 8.03
N LYS A 309 -26.43 -3.47 9.18
CA LYS A 309 -25.34 -2.77 9.86
C LYS A 309 -23.99 -3.42 9.57
N GLN A 310 -23.59 -3.42 8.30
CA GLN A 310 -22.31 -3.99 7.92
C GLN A 310 -21.16 -3.03 8.20
N PHE A 311 -20.20 -3.42 9.04
CA PHE A 311 -19.01 -2.62 9.36
C PHE A 311 -17.74 -3.24 8.79
N PHE A 312 -16.64 -2.53 9.01
CA PHE A 312 -15.26 -2.91 8.72
C PHE A 312 -14.96 -3.27 7.27
N VAL A 313 -15.73 -2.73 6.32
CA VAL A 313 -15.45 -2.96 4.91
C VAL A 313 -14.26 -2.11 4.51
N VAL A 314 -13.25 -2.76 3.92
CA VAL A 314 -11.99 -2.11 3.53
C VAL A 314 -11.95 -1.85 2.04
N SER A 315 -12.38 -2.82 1.23
CA SER A 315 -12.56 -2.64 -0.21
C SER A 315 -13.64 -3.58 -0.75
N ALA A 316 -13.95 -3.43 -2.03
CA ALA A 316 -14.90 -4.25 -2.73
C ALA A 316 -14.53 -4.39 -4.22
N CYS A 317 -15.02 -5.45 -4.85
CA CYS A 317 -14.97 -5.65 -6.29
C CYS A 317 -16.30 -6.26 -6.77
N ALA A 318 -16.59 -6.12 -8.05
CA ALA A 318 -17.78 -6.70 -8.67
C ALA A 318 -17.42 -7.61 -9.83
N THR A 319 -18.22 -8.65 -10.03
CA THR A 319 -18.23 -9.53 -11.21
C THR A 319 -19.62 -10.17 -11.34
N ASP A 320 -19.92 -10.78 -12.48
CA ASP A 320 -21.13 -11.57 -12.70
C ASP A 320 -20.84 -13.04 -12.35
N VAL A 321 -20.98 -13.41 -11.08
CA VAL A 321 -20.50 -14.68 -10.51
C VAL A 321 -21.16 -15.87 -11.20
N ASN A 322 -22.43 -15.74 -11.57
CA ASN A 322 -23.20 -16.80 -12.20
C ASN A 322 -23.42 -16.58 -13.70
N ARG A 323 -22.80 -15.57 -14.33
CA ARG A 323 -22.92 -15.25 -15.76
C ARG A 323 -24.37 -15.01 -16.20
N ASP A 324 -25.18 -14.35 -15.35
CA ASP A 324 -26.59 -14.03 -15.62
C ASP A 324 -26.84 -12.61 -16.15
N GLY A 325 -25.78 -11.80 -16.26
CA GLY A 325 -25.79 -10.42 -16.76
C GLY A 325 -26.00 -9.38 -15.68
N LEU A 326 -25.93 -9.75 -14.40
CA LEU A 326 -26.04 -8.85 -13.26
C LEU A 326 -24.71 -8.82 -12.49
N LEU A 327 -24.23 -7.62 -12.15
CA LEU A 327 -23.02 -7.49 -11.34
C LEU A 327 -23.30 -7.81 -9.87
N ASP A 328 -22.61 -8.81 -9.36
CA ASP A 328 -22.54 -9.19 -7.95
C ASP A 328 -21.35 -8.51 -7.27
N VAL A 329 -21.37 -8.38 -5.94
CA VAL A 329 -20.35 -7.65 -5.18
C VAL A 329 -19.71 -8.51 -4.11
N TYR A 330 -18.38 -8.51 -4.05
CA TYR A 330 -17.62 -9.07 -2.95
C TYR A 330 -17.01 -7.96 -2.08
N LEU A 331 -17.24 -8.04 -0.77
CA LEU A 331 -16.74 -7.11 0.23
C LEU A 331 -15.65 -7.77 1.07
N SER A 332 -14.47 -7.18 1.10
CA SER A 332 -13.43 -7.55 2.05
C SER A 332 -13.64 -6.81 3.37
N THR A 333 -13.43 -7.53 4.47
CA THR A 333 -13.56 -6.97 5.82
C THR A 333 -12.28 -7.14 6.63
N TYR A 334 -12.14 -6.29 7.64
CA TYR A 334 -11.00 -6.28 8.55
C TYR A 334 -11.50 -6.23 10.01
N THR A 335 -10.62 -6.43 10.99
CA THR A 335 -10.97 -6.18 12.40
C THR A 335 -9.76 -5.67 13.19
N PRO A 336 -9.96 -4.82 14.21
CA PRO A 336 -8.88 -4.39 15.08
C PRO A 336 -8.43 -5.50 16.05
N GLY A 337 -7.14 -5.51 16.37
CA GLY A 337 -6.59 -6.31 17.46
C GLY A 337 -6.57 -7.82 17.22
N THR A 338 -6.19 -8.55 18.27
CA THR A 338 -6.05 -10.01 18.30
C THR A 338 -6.53 -10.56 19.64
N ASP A 339 -7.43 -9.86 20.32
CA ASP A 339 -7.93 -10.28 21.63
C ASP A 339 -9.12 -11.26 21.49
N VAL A 340 -9.31 -12.10 22.50
CA VAL A 340 -10.50 -12.95 22.63
C VAL A 340 -11.61 -12.16 23.32
N ASN A 341 -12.81 -12.13 22.73
CA ASN A 341 -13.99 -11.45 23.24
C ASN A 341 -13.79 -9.97 23.64
N PRO A 342 -13.18 -9.13 22.78
CA PRO A 342 -13.11 -7.70 23.04
C PRO A 342 -14.50 -7.06 23.00
N SER A 343 -14.69 -6.00 23.80
CA SER A 343 -15.98 -5.34 24.01
C SER A 343 -16.60 -4.76 22.74
N TRP A 344 -15.77 -4.37 21.76
CA TRP A 344 -16.26 -3.82 20.50
C TRP A 344 -17.12 -4.83 19.71
N MET A 345 -16.87 -6.13 19.84
CA MET A 345 -17.63 -7.15 19.09
C MET A 345 -19.13 -7.13 19.42
N ASP A 346 -19.51 -6.71 20.63
CA ASP A 346 -20.92 -6.60 21.03
C ASP A 346 -21.70 -5.56 20.23
N TYR A 347 -21.01 -4.53 19.74
CA TYR A 347 -21.62 -3.47 18.94
C TYR A 347 -21.54 -3.76 17.45
N TYR A 348 -20.38 -4.22 16.97
CA TYR A 348 -20.09 -4.27 15.54
C TYR A 348 -20.47 -5.58 14.85
N LEU A 349 -20.62 -6.69 15.59
CA LEU A 349 -20.85 -8.00 14.99
C LEU A 349 -22.20 -8.59 15.39
N PRO A 350 -22.91 -9.26 14.45
CA PRO A 350 -24.02 -10.13 14.80
C PRO A 350 -23.60 -11.19 15.84
N PRO A 351 -24.51 -11.64 16.73
CA PRO A 351 -24.17 -12.62 17.76
C PRO A 351 -23.54 -13.92 17.24
N ALA A 352 -24.00 -14.41 16.08
CA ALA A 352 -23.45 -15.61 15.45
C ALA A 352 -22.00 -15.38 14.97
N ASP A 353 -21.72 -14.23 14.37
CA ASP A 353 -20.39 -13.89 13.87
C ASP A 353 -19.41 -13.62 15.01
N LYS A 354 -19.87 -12.95 16.08
CA LYS A 354 -19.11 -12.81 17.33
C LYS A 354 -18.71 -14.17 17.90
N ALA A 355 -19.66 -15.10 18.00
CA ALA A 355 -19.40 -16.43 18.53
C ALA A 355 -18.39 -17.20 17.67
N HIS A 356 -18.50 -17.09 16.35
CA HIS A 356 -17.57 -17.73 15.41
C HIS A 356 -16.16 -17.13 15.50
N LEU A 357 -16.04 -15.79 15.46
CA LEU A 357 -14.76 -15.09 15.53
C LEU A 357 -14.04 -15.30 16.86
N ASN A 358 -14.78 -15.43 17.96
CA ASN A 358 -14.22 -15.81 19.26
C ASN A 358 -13.63 -17.21 19.27
N LYS A 359 -14.26 -18.17 18.57
CA LYS A 359 -13.72 -19.52 18.41
C LYS A 359 -12.43 -19.50 17.60
N LEU A 360 -12.40 -18.78 16.48
CA LEU A 360 -11.18 -18.63 15.67
C LEU A 360 -10.05 -17.98 16.44
N SER A 361 -10.36 -16.93 17.23
CA SER A 361 -9.36 -16.23 18.06
C SER A 361 -8.61 -17.11 19.05
N GLN A 362 -9.14 -18.27 19.42
CA GLN A 362 -8.47 -19.21 20.33
C GLN A 362 -7.41 -20.07 19.65
N SER A 363 -7.48 -20.25 18.33
CA SER A 363 -6.58 -21.12 17.56
C SER A 363 -5.75 -20.39 16.50
N SER A 364 -6.04 -19.13 16.24
CA SER A 364 -5.37 -18.34 15.20
C SER A 364 -4.00 -17.84 15.66
N HIS A 365 -3.06 -17.69 14.72
CA HIS A 365 -1.75 -17.13 15.00
C HIS A 365 -1.69 -15.66 14.54
N PRO A 366 -1.36 -14.69 15.42
CA PRO A 366 -1.48 -13.26 15.13
C PRO A 366 -0.55 -12.74 14.02
N TYR A 367 0.41 -13.54 13.56
CA TYR A 367 1.34 -13.17 12.48
C TYR A 367 1.36 -14.14 11.29
N PHE A 368 0.71 -15.30 11.41
CA PHE A 368 0.85 -16.36 10.41
C PHE A 368 -0.49 -16.89 9.89
N ASP A 369 -1.58 -16.62 10.60
CA ASP A 369 -2.91 -17.07 10.25
C ASP A 369 -3.90 -16.25 11.08
N ASP A 370 -3.85 -14.92 10.92
CA ASP A 370 -4.69 -14.01 11.67
C ASP A 370 -6.12 -13.96 11.12
N ARG A 371 -7.07 -13.87 12.04
CA ARG A 371 -8.51 -13.89 11.79
C ARG A 371 -9.07 -12.48 11.64
N GLY A 372 -10.16 -12.39 10.90
CA GLY A 372 -10.95 -11.17 10.73
C GLY A 372 -12.45 -11.44 10.72
N ALA A 373 -13.23 -10.38 10.55
CA ALA A 373 -14.68 -10.50 10.33
C ALA A 373 -14.95 -11.28 9.03
N ALA A 374 -16.19 -11.73 8.85
CA ALA A 374 -16.59 -12.40 7.63
C ALA A 374 -16.62 -11.41 6.47
N ASN A 375 -15.91 -11.75 5.39
CA ASN A 375 -16.15 -11.20 4.07
C ASN A 375 -17.52 -11.62 3.55
N ILE A 376 -18.00 -10.90 2.53
CA ILE A 376 -19.41 -10.95 2.13
C ILE A 376 -19.50 -10.96 0.62
N LEU A 377 -20.19 -11.96 0.08
CA LEU A 377 -20.68 -11.93 -1.29
C LEU A 377 -22.14 -11.47 -1.27
N LEU A 378 -22.46 -10.46 -2.06
CA LEU A 378 -23.81 -9.98 -2.34
C LEU A 378 -24.13 -10.32 -3.81
N MET A 379 -25.05 -11.26 -4.02
CA MET A 379 -25.56 -11.55 -5.36
C MET A 379 -26.64 -10.53 -5.71
N ASN A 380 -26.57 -9.98 -6.91
CA ASN A 380 -27.60 -9.14 -7.47
C ASN A 380 -28.77 -10.01 -7.95
N ARG A 381 -29.96 -9.71 -7.44
CA ARG A 381 -31.19 -10.45 -7.74
C ARG A 381 -32.08 -9.71 -8.73
N GLY A 382 -31.50 -8.78 -9.48
CA GLY A 382 -32.13 -7.92 -10.46
C GLY A 382 -32.61 -6.60 -9.89
N ASN A 383 -32.64 -5.56 -10.74
CA ASN A 383 -33.04 -4.19 -10.41
C ASN A 383 -32.29 -3.63 -9.18
N GLY A 384 -30.97 -3.87 -9.09
CA GLY A 384 -30.13 -3.37 -7.99
C GLY A 384 -30.30 -4.09 -6.67
N ARG A 385 -31.07 -5.18 -6.59
CA ARG A 385 -31.33 -5.86 -5.31
C ARG A 385 -30.17 -6.77 -4.89
N LEU A 386 -29.32 -6.30 -3.99
CA LEU A 386 -28.13 -6.99 -3.50
C LEU A 386 -28.43 -7.86 -2.27
N GLU A 387 -28.17 -9.18 -2.34
CA GLU A 387 -28.44 -10.13 -1.26
C GLU A 387 -27.26 -11.06 -0.95
N ARG A 388 -26.96 -11.28 0.33
CA ARG A 388 -25.89 -12.17 0.82
C ARG A 388 -26.02 -13.60 0.28
N ALA A 389 -24.91 -14.16 -0.19
CA ALA A 389 -24.83 -15.54 -0.71
C ALA A 389 -23.47 -16.22 -0.44
N GLY A 390 -23.24 -17.40 -1.02
CA GLY A 390 -21.92 -18.07 -1.09
C GLY A 390 -21.48 -18.91 0.12
N GLY A 391 -22.34 -19.05 1.14
CA GLY A 391 -22.09 -19.98 2.25
C GLY A 391 -20.90 -19.59 3.13
N ASN A 392 -20.17 -20.58 3.67
CA ASN A 392 -19.08 -20.33 4.62
C ASN A 392 -17.71 -20.16 3.96
N VAL A 393 -17.46 -20.80 2.80
CA VAL A 393 -16.15 -20.76 2.12
C VAL A 393 -15.80 -19.35 1.66
N ILE A 394 -16.79 -18.62 1.14
CA ILE A 394 -16.64 -17.25 0.62
C ILE A 394 -16.36 -16.21 1.73
N LYS A 395 -16.68 -16.55 2.99
CA LYS A 395 -16.57 -15.62 4.12
C LYS A 395 -15.14 -15.34 4.55
N LEU A 396 -14.19 -16.22 4.20
CA LEU A 396 -12.74 -16.05 4.43
C LEU A 396 -12.44 -15.22 5.69
N TRP A 397 -12.67 -15.81 6.88
CA TRP A 397 -12.59 -15.13 8.19
C TRP A 397 -11.19 -14.65 8.57
N ARG A 398 -10.66 -13.71 7.78
CA ARG A 398 -9.29 -13.20 7.75
C ARG A 398 -9.33 -11.69 7.67
N LYS A 399 -8.22 -11.05 8.02
CA LYS A 399 -8.03 -9.62 7.82
C LYS A 399 -7.79 -9.35 6.34
N SER A 400 -8.85 -9.08 5.60
CA SER A 400 -8.82 -9.03 4.14
C SER A 400 -8.64 -7.60 3.66
N TYR A 401 -7.72 -7.38 2.72
CA TYR A 401 -7.47 -6.08 2.10
C TYR A 401 -8.20 -5.94 0.77
N GLN A 402 -7.61 -6.42 -0.31
CA GLN A 402 -8.14 -6.28 -1.66
C GLN A 402 -8.62 -7.63 -2.20
N PRO A 403 -9.89 -7.76 -2.59
CA PRO A 403 -10.38 -8.83 -3.43
C PRO A 403 -10.24 -8.44 -4.92
N THR A 404 -9.96 -9.43 -5.76
CA THR A 404 -9.83 -9.26 -7.22
C THR A 404 -10.47 -10.45 -7.92
N TRP A 405 -11.33 -10.14 -8.88
CA TRP A 405 -11.96 -11.08 -9.79
C TRP A 405 -11.20 -11.12 -11.11
N ALA A 406 -10.95 -12.31 -11.64
CA ALA A 406 -10.51 -12.55 -13.01
C ALA A 406 -10.62 -14.04 -13.34
N ASP A 407 -10.66 -14.37 -14.61
CA ASP A 407 -10.48 -15.74 -15.09
C ASP A 407 -9.00 -16.16 -14.89
N PHE A 408 -8.68 -16.63 -13.67
CA PHE A 408 -7.31 -16.96 -13.29
C PHE A 408 -6.88 -18.30 -13.90
N ASP A 409 -7.79 -19.27 -14.00
CA ASP A 409 -7.49 -20.61 -14.52
C ASP A 409 -7.90 -20.85 -15.99
N ASN A 410 -8.35 -19.80 -16.68
CA ASN A 410 -8.74 -19.76 -18.09
C ASN A 410 -9.92 -20.70 -18.42
N ASP A 411 -10.88 -20.87 -17.51
CA ASP A 411 -12.06 -21.72 -17.69
C ASP A 411 -13.32 -20.96 -18.16
N GLY A 412 -13.23 -19.62 -18.25
CA GLY A 412 -14.27 -18.75 -18.77
C GLY A 412 -15.29 -18.27 -17.73
N ASP A 413 -15.01 -18.41 -16.43
CA ASP A 413 -15.59 -17.56 -15.39
C ASP A 413 -14.54 -16.92 -14.47
N ASP A 414 -14.96 -15.87 -13.76
CA ASP A 414 -14.06 -15.15 -12.88
C ASP A 414 -13.93 -15.86 -11.52
N ASP A 415 -12.69 -16.09 -11.10
CA ASP A 415 -12.30 -16.58 -9.79
C ASP A 415 -11.93 -15.44 -8.84
N LEU A 416 -11.94 -15.75 -7.54
CA LEU A 416 -11.64 -14.77 -6.50
C LEU A 416 -10.26 -14.97 -5.89
N TYR A 417 -9.39 -13.96 -6.04
CA TYR A 417 -8.18 -13.82 -5.25
C TYR A 417 -8.35 -12.75 -4.15
N VAL A 418 -7.97 -13.04 -2.91
CA VAL A 418 -8.07 -12.10 -1.77
C VAL A 418 -6.73 -11.96 -1.05
N CYS A 419 -6.22 -10.73 -1.02
CA CYS A 419 -5.07 -10.37 -0.20
C CYS A 419 -5.43 -10.33 1.28
N ASN A 420 -4.63 -10.99 2.11
CA ASN A 420 -4.82 -11.04 3.55
C ASN A 420 -3.63 -10.48 4.33
N ASP A 421 -3.93 -9.68 5.34
CA ASP A 421 -2.95 -9.19 6.30
C ASP A 421 -2.68 -10.22 7.38
N PHE A 422 -1.39 -10.41 7.72
CA PHE A 422 -0.94 -11.40 8.72
C PHE A 422 -1.49 -12.82 8.52
N SER A 423 -1.84 -13.17 7.28
CA SER A 423 -2.49 -14.41 6.88
C SER A 423 -2.10 -14.77 5.45
N PRO A 424 -2.10 -16.05 5.05
CA PRO A 424 -1.97 -16.41 3.65
C PRO A 424 -3.09 -15.79 2.82
N ASP A 425 -2.75 -15.31 1.63
CA ASP A 425 -3.72 -14.91 0.62
C ASP A 425 -4.63 -16.10 0.26
N SER A 426 -5.85 -15.81 -0.17
CA SER A 426 -6.86 -16.82 -0.47
C SER A 426 -7.20 -16.80 -1.95
N TYR A 427 -7.46 -17.97 -2.52
CA TYR A 427 -7.94 -18.13 -3.87
C TYR A 427 -9.08 -19.13 -3.88
N LEU A 428 -10.22 -18.70 -4.43
CA LEU A 428 -11.44 -19.48 -4.55
C LEU A 428 -11.81 -19.57 -6.03
N ARG A 429 -11.80 -20.79 -6.57
CA ARG A 429 -12.30 -21.04 -7.93
C ARG A 429 -13.83 -20.96 -7.94
N ASN A 430 -14.38 -20.32 -8.96
CA ASN A 430 -15.82 -20.13 -9.12
C ASN A 430 -16.49 -21.29 -9.90
N ASP A 431 -16.78 -22.39 -9.22
CA ASP A 431 -17.50 -23.51 -9.83
C ASP A 431 -19.03 -23.25 -10.02
N THR A 432 -19.47 -22.00 -10.09
CA THR A 432 -20.89 -21.64 -10.18
C THR A 432 -21.43 -21.95 -11.58
N PRO A 433 -22.43 -22.84 -11.72
CA PRO A 433 -23.04 -23.09 -13.01
C PRO A 433 -23.73 -21.83 -13.53
N LYS A 434 -23.60 -21.58 -14.84
CA LYS A 434 -24.24 -20.42 -15.49
C LYS A 434 -25.75 -20.33 -15.17
N GLY A 435 -26.19 -19.16 -14.71
CA GLY A 435 -27.56 -18.85 -14.30
C GLY A 435 -27.98 -19.46 -12.94
N SER A 436 -27.06 -20.10 -12.21
CA SER A 436 -27.37 -20.62 -10.88
C SER A 436 -27.59 -19.47 -9.90
N PRO A 437 -28.70 -19.46 -9.13
CA PRO A 437 -28.92 -18.45 -8.09
C PRO A 437 -28.06 -18.70 -6.83
N ASN A 438 -27.46 -19.89 -6.72
CA ASN A 438 -26.64 -20.30 -5.60
C ASN A 438 -25.18 -20.44 -6.06
N PRO A 439 -24.31 -19.52 -5.66
CA PRO A 439 -22.91 -19.58 -6.05
C PRO A 439 -22.18 -20.72 -5.31
N ILE A 440 -21.22 -21.33 -6.01
CA ILE A 440 -20.42 -22.47 -5.56
C ILE A 440 -18.96 -22.09 -5.74
N PHE A 441 -18.19 -22.17 -4.67
CA PHE A 441 -16.76 -21.87 -4.69
C PHE A 441 -15.95 -23.03 -4.11
N THR A 442 -14.77 -23.26 -4.66
CA THR A 442 -13.82 -24.26 -4.20
C THR A 442 -12.50 -23.61 -3.82
N GLU A 443 -11.96 -23.96 -2.65
CA GLU A 443 -10.59 -23.56 -2.27
C GLU A 443 -9.57 -24.30 -3.14
N ALA A 444 -8.97 -23.58 -4.09
CA ALA A 444 -8.07 -24.16 -5.09
C ALA A 444 -6.66 -23.54 -5.05
N PHE A 445 -6.30 -22.80 -4.00
CA PHE A 445 -5.04 -22.05 -3.94
C PHE A 445 -3.80 -22.90 -4.25
N LYS A 446 -3.71 -24.14 -3.74
CA LYS A 446 -2.54 -25.01 -3.99
C LYS A 446 -2.49 -25.59 -5.40
N GLU A 447 -3.64 -25.67 -6.06
CA GLU A 447 -3.75 -26.17 -7.43
C GLU A 447 -3.24 -25.09 -8.39
N THR A 448 -3.71 -23.85 -8.19
CA THR A 448 -3.38 -22.67 -9.02
C THR A 448 -2.03 -22.04 -8.67
N PHE A 449 -1.63 -22.04 -7.39
CA PHE A 449 -0.36 -21.49 -6.88
C PHE A 449 0.47 -22.59 -6.17
N PRO A 450 1.01 -23.57 -6.90
CA PRO A 450 1.68 -24.73 -6.30
C PRO A 450 2.92 -24.36 -5.47
N ASP A 451 3.63 -23.31 -5.89
CA ASP A 451 4.80 -22.74 -5.18
C ASP A 451 4.44 -21.48 -4.39
N GLY A 452 3.14 -21.24 -4.17
CA GLY A 452 2.61 -20.07 -3.48
C GLY A 452 3.19 -19.93 -2.08
N LYS A 453 3.57 -18.70 -1.72
CA LYS A 453 4.19 -18.41 -0.43
C LYS A 453 3.32 -17.46 0.37
N MET A 454 3.27 -17.67 1.67
CA MET A 454 2.65 -16.71 2.57
C MET A 454 3.52 -15.45 2.69
N ALA A 455 2.91 -14.30 2.44
CA ALA A 455 3.38 -13.00 2.88
C ALA A 455 2.20 -12.19 3.46
N PHE A 456 2.29 -10.86 3.41
CA PHE A 456 1.28 -9.95 3.96
C PHE A 456 0.73 -9.13 2.79
N GLY A 457 -0.20 -9.74 2.06
CA GLY A 457 -0.77 -9.18 0.85
C GLY A 457 -1.57 -7.93 1.18
N MET A 458 -1.31 -6.84 0.48
CA MET A 458 -1.98 -5.54 0.70
C MET A 458 -2.85 -5.12 -0.48
N GLY A 459 -2.56 -5.64 -1.67
CA GLY A 459 -3.21 -5.26 -2.90
C GLY A 459 -2.66 -5.99 -4.10
N THR A 460 -3.48 -6.13 -5.14
CA THR A 460 -3.17 -6.87 -6.36
C THR A 460 -3.33 -6.01 -7.59
N SER A 461 -2.59 -6.37 -8.64
CA SER A 461 -2.74 -5.82 -9.99
C SER A 461 -2.59 -6.93 -11.01
N LEU A 462 -3.45 -6.91 -12.02
CA LEU A 462 -3.44 -7.86 -13.12
C LEU A 462 -2.97 -7.17 -14.40
N GLY A 463 -2.21 -7.88 -15.22
CA GLY A 463 -1.79 -7.42 -16.53
C GLY A 463 -0.95 -8.47 -17.24
N ASP A 464 -1.14 -8.63 -18.53
CA ASP A 464 -0.31 -9.47 -19.40
C ASP A 464 1.02 -8.75 -19.64
N TYR A 465 1.99 -8.90 -18.73
CA TYR A 465 3.22 -8.08 -18.77
C TYR A 465 4.25 -8.66 -19.75
N ASP A 466 4.10 -9.92 -20.16
CA ASP A 466 5.02 -10.60 -21.08
C ASP A 466 4.42 -10.96 -22.46
N HIS A 467 3.17 -10.54 -22.70
CA HIS A 467 2.44 -10.62 -23.95
C HIS A 467 2.17 -12.07 -24.41
N ASP A 468 1.91 -12.96 -23.47
CA ASP A 468 1.56 -14.35 -23.77
C ASP A 468 0.05 -14.61 -23.80
N GLY A 469 -0.76 -13.60 -23.45
CA GLY A 469 -2.21 -13.62 -23.51
C GLY A 469 -2.88 -14.07 -22.23
N ASP A 470 -2.12 -14.52 -21.22
CA ASP A 470 -2.62 -14.82 -19.89
C ASP A 470 -2.43 -13.60 -18.96
N LEU A 471 -3.38 -13.34 -18.05
CA LEU A 471 -3.22 -12.27 -17.06
C LEU A 471 -2.24 -12.70 -15.96
N ASP A 472 -1.16 -11.95 -15.79
CA ASP A 472 -0.21 -12.13 -14.69
C ASP A 472 -0.65 -11.35 -13.45
N LEU A 473 -0.12 -11.77 -12.28
CA LEU A 473 -0.51 -11.21 -10.99
C LEU A 473 0.68 -10.58 -10.26
N PHE A 474 0.59 -9.28 -10.01
CA PHE A 474 1.43 -8.60 -9.03
C PHE A 474 0.72 -8.53 -7.67
N VAL A 475 1.41 -8.92 -6.59
CA VAL A 475 0.92 -8.82 -5.22
C VAL A 475 1.84 -7.93 -4.40
N SER A 476 1.33 -6.77 -4.01
CA SER A 476 2.00 -5.85 -3.09
C SER A 476 2.07 -6.46 -1.69
N ASN A 477 3.26 -6.44 -1.11
CA ASN A 477 3.61 -6.99 0.18
C ASN A 477 4.58 -6.05 0.92
N MET A 478 5.12 -6.55 2.02
CA MET A 478 5.90 -5.77 2.96
C MET A 478 7.43 -5.82 2.70
N TYR A 479 8.00 -5.05 1.77
CA TYR A 479 9.47 -5.01 1.64
C TYR A 479 10.14 -4.33 2.84
N SER A 480 10.96 -5.10 3.57
CA SER A 480 11.70 -4.61 4.72
C SER A 480 13.20 -4.79 4.55
N LYS A 481 13.88 -3.71 4.13
CA LYS A 481 15.34 -3.66 4.11
C LYS A 481 15.97 -3.98 5.48
N ALA A 482 15.37 -3.46 6.55
CA ALA A 482 15.82 -3.72 7.93
C ALA A 482 15.58 -5.18 8.33
N GLY A 483 14.40 -5.73 8.01
CA GLY A 483 14.06 -7.13 8.27
C GLY A 483 15.02 -8.09 7.58
N ASN A 484 15.27 -7.90 6.28
CA ASN A 484 16.25 -8.69 5.52
C ASN A 484 17.67 -8.64 6.09
N ARG A 485 18.07 -7.53 6.71
CA ARG A 485 19.37 -7.43 7.38
C ARG A 485 19.38 -8.16 8.72
N ILE A 486 18.35 -7.97 9.56
CA ILE A 486 18.27 -8.60 10.89
C ILE A 486 18.16 -10.11 10.78
N ILE A 487 17.31 -10.62 9.87
CA ILE A 487 17.08 -12.05 9.68
C ILE A 487 18.38 -12.82 9.42
N LYS A 488 19.32 -12.23 8.67
CA LYS A 488 20.64 -12.85 8.39
C LYS A 488 21.53 -12.99 9.63
N LEU A 489 21.22 -12.26 10.70
CA LEU A 489 22.03 -12.18 11.91
C LEU A 489 21.47 -13.04 13.05
N VAL A 490 20.24 -13.53 12.93
CA VAL A 490 19.52 -14.26 13.99
C VAL A 490 19.45 -15.78 13.75
N GLY A 491 20.37 -16.33 12.93
CA GLY A 491 20.42 -17.78 12.67
C GLY A 491 19.19 -18.30 11.92
N GLU A 492 18.72 -19.49 12.27
CA GLU A 492 17.51 -20.07 11.66
C GLU A 492 16.23 -19.45 12.23
N VAL A 493 15.38 -18.96 11.34
CA VAL A 493 14.04 -18.42 11.63
C VAL A 493 13.03 -19.10 10.72
N ASP A 494 11.76 -19.06 11.13
CA ASP A 494 10.65 -19.57 10.33
C ASP A 494 10.74 -19.06 8.87
N PRO A 495 10.68 -19.94 7.85
CA PRO A 495 10.76 -19.54 6.44
C PRO A 495 9.76 -18.45 6.04
N ARG A 496 8.58 -18.43 6.66
CA ARG A 496 7.56 -17.40 6.41
C ARG A 496 8.04 -16.01 6.78
N ILE A 497 8.82 -15.86 7.86
CA ILE A 497 9.42 -14.57 8.24
C ILE A 497 10.42 -14.10 7.17
N LYS A 498 11.21 -15.03 6.60
CA LYS A 498 12.15 -14.73 5.51
C LYS A 498 11.39 -14.21 4.28
N VAL A 499 10.26 -14.84 3.96
CA VAL A 499 9.39 -14.44 2.84
C VAL A 499 8.69 -13.12 3.12
N SER A 500 8.09 -12.91 4.30
CA SER A 500 7.40 -11.66 4.66
C SER A 500 8.32 -10.45 4.63
N ALA A 501 9.62 -10.61 4.90
CA ALA A 501 10.60 -9.53 4.78
C ALA A 501 11.02 -9.25 3.33
N ARG A 502 10.92 -10.26 2.46
CA ARG A 502 11.45 -10.24 1.10
C ARG A 502 10.82 -9.15 0.25
N GLY A 503 9.52 -8.88 0.42
CA GLY A 503 8.79 -7.85 -0.33
C GLY A 503 7.74 -8.43 -1.28
N ASN A 504 7.42 -7.66 -2.33
CA ASN A 504 6.32 -7.93 -3.26
C ASN A 504 6.58 -9.15 -4.13
N PHE A 505 5.50 -9.71 -4.67
CA PHE A 505 5.54 -10.85 -5.57
C PHE A 505 5.05 -10.45 -6.96
N LEU A 506 5.72 -10.98 -7.97
CA LEU A 506 5.21 -11.06 -9.33
C LEU A 506 5.05 -12.54 -9.64
N TYR A 507 3.83 -12.92 -10.03
CA TYR A 507 3.50 -14.24 -10.50
C TYR A 507 3.25 -14.17 -12.00
N LYS A 508 3.94 -15.03 -12.74
CA LYS A 508 3.62 -15.32 -14.12
C LYS A 508 2.50 -16.36 -14.17
N ASN A 509 1.46 -16.13 -14.98
CA ASN A 509 0.47 -17.15 -15.30
C ASN A 509 0.97 -18.00 -16.48
N ASP A 510 0.94 -19.32 -16.34
CA ASP A 510 1.22 -20.26 -17.43
C ASP A 510 -0.01 -21.16 -17.60
N ASN A 511 -1.03 -20.70 -18.33
CA ASN A 511 -2.29 -21.39 -18.59
C ASN A 511 -2.98 -21.90 -17.31
N GLY A 512 -3.28 -20.97 -16.41
CA GLY A 512 -3.98 -21.21 -15.15
C GLY A 512 -3.11 -21.66 -13.98
N ILE A 513 -1.79 -21.68 -14.16
CA ILE A 513 -0.83 -22.05 -13.11
C ILE A 513 0.14 -20.90 -12.86
N PHE A 514 0.06 -20.32 -11.67
CA PHE A 514 0.83 -19.15 -11.30
C PHE A 514 2.17 -19.52 -10.67
N ARG A 515 3.26 -19.01 -11.25
CA ARG A 515 4.64 -19.19 -10.77
C ARG A 515 5.25 -17.88 -10.35
N GLN A 516 5.80 -17.85 -9.15
CA GLN A 516 6.46 -16.65 -8.66
C GLN A 516 7.80 -16.42 -9.39
N VAL A 517 7.87 -15.38 -10.23
CA VAL A 517 9.05 -15.08 -11.06
C VAL A 517 9.98 -14.03 -10.45
N ALA A 518 9.45 -13.13 -9.62
CA ALA A 518 10.26 -12.07 -9.01
C ALA A 518 11.36 -12.63 -8.08
N ALA A 519 12.62 -12.34 -8.42
CA ALA A 519 13.77 -12.76 -7.61
C ALA A 519 13.88 -11.92 -6.32
N PRO A 520 14.41 -12.46 -5.21
CA PRO A 520 14.48 -11.74 -3.92
C PRO A 520 15.18 -10.37 -3.95
N ASN A 521 16.01 -10.10 -4.95
CA ASN A 521 16.76 -8.85 -5.08
C ASN A 521 16.31 -7.97 -6.27
N ALA A 522 15.28 -8.40 -7.00
CA ALA A 522 14.75 -7.69 -8.15
C ALA A 522 13.98 -6.42 -7.74
N ASP A 523 13.75 -5.52 -8.68
CA ASP A 523 13.25 -4.18 -8.39
C ASP A 523 11.76 -4.24 -8.00
N GLU A 524 10.97 -5.07 -8.67
CA GLU A 524 9.56 -5.37 -8.37
C GLU A 524 9.36 -5.96 -6.97
N THR A 525 10.34 -6.73 -6.46
CA THR A 525 10.30 -7.26 -5.09
C THR A 525 10.63 -6.17 -4.06
N ARG A 526 11.52 -5.24 -4.40
CA ARG A 526 12.14 -4.30 -3.46
C ARG A 526 11.44 -2.94 -3.36
N THR A 527 10.23 -2.85 -3.92
CA THR A 527 9.34 -1.68 -3.84
C THR A 527 8.68 -1.60 -2.47
N GLY A 528 9.40 -1.00 -1.50
CA GLY A 528 8.89 -0.40 -0.27
C GLY A 528 7.79 -1.14 0.54
N TRP A 529 7.10 -0.39 1.40
CA TRP A 529 5.76 -0.83 1.84
C TRP A 529 4.78 -0.21 0.87
N SER A 530 4.06 -1.08 0.17
CA SER A 530 3.08 -0.72 -0.84
C SER A 530 1.70 -1.23 -0.43
N PHE A 531 0.66 -0.56 -0.90
CA PHE A 531 -0.75 -0.86 -0.65
C PHE A 531 -1.50 -0.99 -1.98
N GLY A 532 -0.90 -1.71 -2.93
CA GLY A 532 -1.35 -1.84 -4.30
C GLY A 532 -0.25 -1.61 -5.34
N GLY A 533 -0.63 -1.71 -6.60
CA GLY A 533 0.17 -1.44 -7.78
C GLY A 533 -0.74 -1.35 -9.01
N GLN A 534 -0.23 -0.83 -10.11
CA GLN A 534 -0.97 -0.73 -11.36
C GLN A 534 -0.04 -1.03 -12.53
N PHE A 535 -0.44 -2.01 -13.35
CA PHE A 535 0.10 -2.17 -14.69
C PHE A 535 -0.50 -1.14 -15.65
N ALA A 536 0.35 -0.48 -16.42
CA ALA A 536 -0.06 0.44 -17.47
C ALA A 536 1.12 0.70 -18.42
N ASP A 537 0.84 0.93 -19.70
CA ASP A 537 1.85 1.37 -20.66
C ASP A 537 1.99 2.91 -20.57
N PHE A 538 2.89 3.41 -19.71
CA PHE A 538 3.02 4.85 -19.48
C PHE A 538 3.79 5.57 -20.58
N ASN A 539 4.56 4.84 -21.38
CA ASN A 539 5.45 5.40 -22.40
C ASN A 539 4.97 5.11 -23.83
N ASN A 540 3.86 4.38 -23.99
CA ASN A 540 3.25 3.92 -25.24
C ASN A 540 4.18 3.01 -26.09
N ASP A 541 4.98 2.16 -25.45
CA ASP A 541 5.87 1.20 -26.12
C ASP A 541 5.25 -0.20 -26.28
N SER A 542 3.96 -0.34 -25.95
CA SER A 542 3.16 -1.56 -25.89
C SER A 542 3.49 -2.52 -24.77
N HIS A 543 4.57 -2.32 -23.99
CA HIS A 543 4.86 -3.11 -22.81
C HIS A 543 4.26 -2.47 -21.56
N LEU A 544 3.66 -3.30 -20.70
CA LEU A 544 3.12 -2.81 -19.42
C LEU A 544 4.27 -2.45 -18.46
N ASP A 545 4.31 -1.21 -18.03
CA ASP A 545 5.08 -0.77 -16.88
C ASP A 545 4.33 -1.13 -15.58
N LEU A 546 5.05 -1.23 -14.47
CA LEU A 546 4.48 -1.42 -13.14
C LEU A 546 4.71 -0.20 -12.25
N TYR A 547 3.63 0.52 -11.92
CA TYR A 547 3.64 1.59 -10.93
C TYR A 547 3.24 1.06 -9.54
N VAL A 548 4.11 1.22 -8.54
CA VAL A 548 3.86 0.74 -7.17
C VAL A 548 3.96 1.91 -6.18
N PRO A 549 2.83 2.50 -5.75
CA PRO A 549 2.84 3.58 -4.79
C PRO A 549 3.33 3.05 -3.43
N CYS A 550 4.38 3.68 -2.92
CA CYS A 550 4.96 3.36 -1.62
C CYS A 550 4.87 4.58 -0.71
N GLY A 551 4.28 4.42 0.47
CA GLY A 551 4.03 5.51 1.40
C GLY A 551 4.53 5.22 2.80
N TYR A 552 5.29 6.15 3.38
CA TYR A 552 5.43 6.30 4.83
C TYR A 552 5.03 7.72 5.20
N TYR A 553 4.64 7.90 6.45
CA TYR A 553 4.35 9.23 6.98
C TYR A 553 5.58 10.14 6.86
N SER A 554 5.43 11.25 6.14
CA SER A 554 6.39 12.38 6.16
C SER A 554 5.97 13.37 7.24
N ALA A 555 6.90 13.74 8.12
CA ALA A 555 6.61 14.72 9.16
C ALA A 555 6.20 16.09 8.56
N PRO A 556 5.24 16.79 9.17
CA PRO A 556 4.86 18.14 8.80
C PRO A 556 6.07 19.05 8.71
N LYS A 557 6.14 19.87 7.66
CA LYS A 557 7.31 20.73 7.41
C LYS A 557 7.66 21.65 8.60
N THR A 558 6.65 22.04 9.36
CA THR A 558 6.75 22.92 10.55
C THR A 558 7.37 22.23 11.76
N VAL A 559 7.28 20.90 11.85
CA VAL A 559 7.80 20.07 12.97
C VAL A 559 8.87 19.08 12.50
N ALA A 560 9.20 19.08 11.20
CA ALA A 560 10.22 18.25 10.61
C ALA A 560 11.59 18.58 11.22
N THR A 561 12.30 17.53 11.60
CA THR A 561 13.66 17.59 12.13
C THR A 561 14.69 17.51 11.02
N ASN A 562 15.95 17.80 11.35
CA ASN A 562 17.06 17.60 10.43
C ASN A 562 17.28 16.12 10.04
N LEU A 563 16.61 15.17 10.72
CA LEU A 563 16.68 13.74 10.47
C LEU A 563 15.57 13.24 9.52
N ASP A 564 14.49 13.99 9.32
CA ASP A 564 13.39 13.62 8.43
C ASP A 564 13.81 13.83 6.98
N LEU A 565 14.18 12.73 6.30
CA LEU A 565 14.76 12.74 4.94
C LEU A 565 13.79 13.20 3.86
#